data_AF-A0A519WLV0-F1
#
_entry.id   AF-A0A519WLV0-F1
#
_cell.length_a   1.000
_cell.length_b   1.000
_cell.length_c   1.000
_cell.angle_alpha   90.00
_cell.angle_beta   90.00
_cell.angle_gamma   90.00
#
_symmetry.space_group_name_H-M   'P 1'
#
loop_
_entity.id
_entity.type
_entity.pdbx_description
1 polymer ?
#
loop_
_entity_poly.entity_id
_entity_poly.type
_entity_poly.pdbx_seq_one_letter_code
_entity_poly.pdbx_strand_id
1 'polypeptide(L)'
;MKIWSKLLLYFVSITGFCLASVAIIVACSDEPDPYDYYTSFFHADVQGKKDFGPFYFTDYQFTYSNEEPGNEAAINATEWAEYLGPKVKAIDVEKIMYHLDSAGKERAYHFFEQDPPVADSLAKSSFLWSLKDPAHDAAKRYYQFAVMAEALGNSNYNYWEPAPVDTLGLLQEAAKALNAAIAESDSFLKLRYYYQAQKLNHYAGNFGEARNIYDQHIAESPSKSHVKGWALALKAGEERRMGDTVRAAYLFSKVFADYPERRLQAYRNYNYIDAPFDAVLRMARTPIEKANLYAIKGFSNPEIETTNLEQVYDEAPSSSMVGVLLVREINKLEQYYLTPLLSNNNDRFYSSTQTTKPQALQPPKSLNNLLLGASIVALLVGITILIIGLRKQKDNSSFKIGGSMLILLGGFCLAWLLTHKSTAPLEKDTLAQGSFFVNMPDSVKSKYDTHIEQLRSFCIKLTNEKKYAEPQVATLANAYL
;
A
#
# COMPACT_ATOMS: atom_id res chain seq x y z
N MET A 1 28.99 -33.81 -36.23
CA MET A 1 27.62 -33.38 -36.57
C MET A 1 27.63 -32.57 -37.85
N LYS A 2 26.76 -32.87 -38.83
CA LYS A 2 26.60 -32.09 -40.06
C LYS A 2 26.11 -30.67 -39.71
N ILE A 3 26.52 -29.64 -40.47
CA ILE A 3 26.16 -28.22 -40.26
C ILE A 3 24.66 -28.02 -40.02
N TRP A 4 23.84 -28.74 -40.79
CA TRP A 4 22.38 -28.68 -40.66
C TRP A 4 21.86 -29.12 -39.28
N SER A 5 22.50 -30.10 -38.63
CA SER A 5 22.12 -30.55 -37.28
C SER A 5 22.43 -29.50 -36.21
N LYS A 6 23.47 -28.67 -36.41
CA LYS A 6 23.79 -27.56 -35.52
C LYS A 6 22.81 -26.40 -35.71
N LEU A 7 22.50 -26.07 -36.97
CA LEU A 7 21.52 -25.02 -37.31
C LEU A 7 20.13 -25.36 -36.78
N LEU A 8 19.70 -26.62 -36.89
CA LEU A 8 18.44 -27.09 -36.32
C LEU A 8 18.44 -26.95 -34.78
N LEU A 9 19.51 -27.34 -34.10
CA LEU A 9 19.62 -27.20 -32.65
C LEU A 9 19.51 -25.73 -32.20
N TYR A 10 20.19 -24.82 -32.90
CA TYR A 10 20.12 -23.39 -32.60
C TYR A 10 18.72 -22.83 -32.86
N PHE A 11 18.10 -23.18 -33.99
CA PHE A 11 16.74 -22.77 -34.31
C PHE A 11 15.74 -23.22 -33.23
N VAL A 12 15.78 -24.50 -32.85
CA VAL A 12 14.91 -25.05 -31.79
C VAL A 12 15.12 -24.38 -30.44
N SER A 13 16.38 -24.11 -30.08
CA SER A 13 16.71 -23.45 -28.82
C SER A 13 16.21 -21.99 -28.78
N ILE A 14 16.38 -21.25 -29.88
CA ILE A 14 15.90 -19.87 -30.01
C ILE A 14 14.37 -19.84 -30.01
N THR A 15 13.71 -20.71 -30.77
CA THR A 15 12.24 -20.80 -30.78
C THR A 15 11.70 -21.18 -29.39
N GLY A 16 12.35 -22.11 -28.69
CA GLY A 16 12.00 -22.46 -27.31
C GLY A 16 12.12 -21.29 -26.35
N PHE A 17 13.20 -20.51 -26.45
CA PHE A 17 13.39 -19.29 -25.66
C PHE A 17 12.32 -18.23 -25.96
N CYS A 18 12.02 -17.98 -27.24
CA CYS A 18 10.99 -17.02 -27.63
C CYS A 18 9.59 -17.45 -27.16
N LEU A 19 9.24 -18.74 -27.26
CA LEU A 19 7.95 -19.25 -26.79
C LEU A 19 7.84 -19.20 -25.26
N ALA A 20 8.93 -19.44 -24.53
CA ALA A 20 8.96 -19.30 -23.07
C ALA A 20 8.74 -17.84 -22.64
N SER A 21 9.33 -16.86 -23.35
CA SER A 21 9.06 -15.45 -23.07
C SER A 21 7.60 -15.05 -23.34
N VAL A 22 6.97 -15.60 -24.38
CA VAL A 22 5.54 -15.36 -24.64
C VAL A 22 4.67 -15.95 -23.52
N ALA A 23 4.99 -17.15 -23.02
CA ALA A 23 4.26 -17.75 -21.90
C ALA A 23 4.39 -16.92 -20.60
N ILE A 24 5.55 -16.33 -20.34
CA ILE A 24 5.77 -15.43 -19.19
C ILE A 24 4.99 -14.13 -19.38
N ILE A 25 5.03 -13.53 -20.57
CA ILE A 25 4.28 -12.29 -20.87
C ILE A 25 2.78 -12.54 -20.71
N VAL A 26 2.24 -13.63 -21.25
CA VAL A 26 0.81 -13.99 -21.11
C VAL A 26 0.43 -14.29 -19.65
N ALA A 27 1.35 -14.82 -18.85
CA ALA A 27 1.12 -15.01 -17.42
C ALA A 27 1.10 -13.69 -16.61
N CYS A 28 1.57 -12.59 -17.21
CA CYS A 28 1.68 -11.27 -16.57
C CYS A 28 0.89 -10.17 -17.32
N SER A 29 0.11 -10.51 -18.36
CA SER A 29 -0.54 -9.51 -19.25
C SER A 29 -1.98 -9.18 -18.90
N ASP A 30 -2.58 -9.87 -17.93
CA ASP A 30 -4.02 -9.82 -17.70
C ASP A 30 -4.40 -9.05 -16.41
N GLU A 31 -3.49 -8.27 -15.83
CA GLU A 31 -3.86 -7.34 -14.75
C GLU A 31 -4.52 -6.11 -15.38
N PRO A 32 -5.83 -5.88 -15.14
CA PRO A 32 -6.52 -4.71 -15.67
C PRO A 32 -5.84 -3.43 -15.18
N ASP A 33 -5.90 -2.38 -15.98
CA ASP A 33 -5.38 -1.08 -15.56
C ASP A 33 -6.11 -0.65 -14.26
N PRO A 34 -5.38 -0.42 -13.15
CA PRO A 34 -5.95 -0.03 -11.87
C PRO A 34 -6.69 1.32 -11.91
N TYR A 35 -6.71 2.03 -13.04
CA TYR A 35 -7.43 3.30 -13.21
C TYR A 35 -8.71 3.21 -14.05
N ASP A 36 -8.99 2.08 -14.72
CA ASP A 36 -10.12 1.93 -15.65
C ASP A 36 -11.13 0.84 -15.22
N TYR A 37 -11.16 0.44 -13.94
CA TYR A 37 -12.04 -0.64 -13.46
C TYR A 37 -13.53 -0.26 -13.32
N TYR A 38 -13.88 1.03 -13.49
CA TYR A 38 -15.25 1.49 -13.72
C TYR A 38 -15.34 2.83 -14.45
N THR A 39 -16.54 3.12 -14.97
CA THR A 39 -16.84 4.43 -15.56
C THR A 39 -17.12 5.45 -14.45
N SER A 40 -16.29 6.50 -14.35
CA SER A 40 -16.49 7.61 -13.42
C SER A 40 -16.65 8.94 -14.15
N PHE A 41 -17.67 9.71 -13.80
CA PHE A 41 -17.87 11.11 -14.21
C PHE A 41 -17.70 12.06 -13.03
N PHE A 42 -17.92 11.58 -11.81
CA PHE A 42 -17.75 12.32 -10.57
C PHE A 42 -16.36 12.06 -9.99
N HIS A 43 -15.39 12.93 -10.30
CA HIS A 43 -14.01 12.68 -9.93
C HIS A 43 -13.81 12.56 -8.40
N ALA A 44 -13.01 11.59 -7.96
CA ALA A 44 -12.85 11.30 -6.53
C ALA A 44 -12.20 12.42 -5.71
N ASP A 45 -11.47 13.33 -6.37
CA ASP A 45 -10.75 14.43 -5.74
C ASP A 45 -11.49 15.79 -5.77
N VAL A 46 -12.82 15.80 -5.91
CA VAL A 46 -13.65 17.03 -5.98
C VAL A 46 -13.41 18.02 -4.83
N GLN A 47 -12.95 17.56 -3.66
CA GLN A 47 -12.54 18.41 -2.53
C GLN A 47 -11.12 19.01 -2.66
N GLY A 48 -10.44 18.80 -3.78
CA GLY A 48 -8.99 18.91 -3.91
C GLY A 48 -8.30 17.71 -3.25
N LYS A 49 -7.11 17.35 -3.73
CA LYS A 49 -6.25 16.27 -3.18
C LYS A 49 -5.81 16.59 -1.75
N LYS A 50 -6.74 16.48 -0.80
CA LYS A 50 -6.52 16.66 0.63
C LYS A 50 -5.81 15.43 1.19
N ASP A 51 -5.44 15.56 2.46
CA ASP A 51 -5.07 14.56 3.46
C ASP A 51 -5.69 13.14 3.38
N PHE A 52 -6.75 12.92 2.61
CA PHE A 52 -7.47 11.65 2.53
C PHE A 52 -7.47 11.00 1.13
N GLY A 53 -6.62 11.46 0.21
CA GLY A 53 -6.49 10.87 -1.14
C GLY A 53 -6.35 9.34 -1.20
N PRO A 54 -5.55 8.70 -0.31
CA PRO A 54 -5.46 7.23 -0.28
C PRO A 54 -6.77 6.50 0.06
N PHE A 55 -7.77 7.21 0.59
CA PHE A 55 -9.07 6.67 1.00
C PHE A 55 -10.19 7.03 0.03
N TYR A 56 -9.87 7.51 -1.18
CA TYR A 56 -10.85 7.58 -2.27
C TYR A 56 -11.38 6.19 -2.63
N PHE A 57 -12.53 6.13 -3.31
CA PHE A 57 -13.17 4.86 -3.63
C PHE A 57 -12.29 4.04 -4.57
N THR A 58 -12.10 2.77 -4.25
CA THR A 58 -11.58 1.77 -5.16
C THR A 58 -12.17 0.41 -4.83
N ASP A 59 -12.49 -0.35 -5.88
CA ASP A 59 -12.96 -1.75 -5.79
C ASP A 59 -11.84 -2.74 -6.19
N TYR A 60 -10.66 -2.22 -6.56
CA TYR A 60 -9.53 -3.03 -7.02
C TYR A 60 -8.48 -3.26 -5.93
N GLN A 61 -8.19 -2.24 -5.12
CA GLN A 61 -7.16 -2.27 -4.09
C GLN A 61 -7.73 -2.00 -2.70
N PHE A 62 -6.98 -2.34 -1.66
CA PHE A 62 -7.35 -2.01 -0.28
C PHE A 62 -7.43 -0.49 -0.04
N THR A 63 -6.60 0.29 -0.74
CA THR A 63 -6.54 1.76 -0.68
C THR A 63 -6.31 2.31 -2.08
N TYR A 64 -6.84 3.49 -2.39
CA TYR A 64 -6.73 4.12 -3.73
C TYR A 64 -5.29 4.46 -4.12
N SER A 65 -4.45 4.75 -3.12
CA SER A 65 -3.02 4.97 -3.28
C SER A 65 -2.26 4.28 -2.13
N ASN A 66 -0.99 3.94 -2.40
CA ASN A 66 -0.06 3.40 -1.42
C ASN A 66 0.82 4.49 -0.76
N GLU A 67 0.62 5.75 -1.11
CA GLU A 67 1.41 6.88 -0.61
C GLU A 67 0.80 7.49 0.65
N GLU A 68 1.65 7.79 1.64
CA GLU A 68 1.22 8.57 2.81
C GLU A 68 0.91 10.02 2.38
N PRO A 69 -0.17 10.63 2.89
CA PRO A 69 -0.49 12.04 2.62
C PRO A 69 0.60 13.02 3.10
N GLY A 70 1.30 12.68 4.18
CA GLY A 70 2.43 13.44 4.71
C GLY A 70 3.77 12.76 4.43
N ASN A 71 4.82 13.57 4.28
CA ASN A 71 6.20 13.06 4.15
C ASN A 71 6.92 13.15 5.50
N GLU A 72 7.20 12.00 6.13
CA GLU A 72 7.88 11.93 7.44
C GLU A 72 9.23 12.65 7.44
N ALA A 73 10.03 12.47 6.38
CA ALA A 73 11.36 13.06 6.29
C ALA A 73 11.29 14.60 6.24
N ALA A 74 10.39 15.15 5.42
CA ALA A 74 10.18 16.59 5.29
C ALA A 74 9.64 17.21 6.58
N ILE A 75 8.69 16.54 7.25
CA ILE A 75 8.16 16.99 8.55
C ILE A 75 9.28 17.01 9.60
N ASN A 76 10.03 15.91 9.72
CA ASN A 76 11.14 15.82 10.65
C ASN A 76 12.19 16.91 10.39
N ALA A 77 12.55 17.09 9.13
CA ALA A 77 13.51 18.08 8.68
C ALA A 77 13.08 19.52 8.99
N THR A 78 11.78 19.80 8.86
CA THR A 78 11.20 21.10 9.20
C THR A 78 11.31 21.38 10.70
N GLU A 79 10.94 20.41 11.56
CA GLU A 79 11.09 20.56 13.01
C GLU A 79 12.55 20.79 13.44
N TRP A 80 13.49 20.08 12.82
CA TRP A 80 14.92 20.25 13.08
C TRP A 80 15.46 21.61 12.62
N ALA A 81 15.02 22.10 11.46
CA ALA A 81 15.38 23.42 10.98
C ALA A 81 14.83 24.53 11.88
N GLU A 82 13.59 24.40 12.33
CA GLU A 82 12.98 25.32 13.31
C GLU A 82 13.75 25.29 14.65
N TYR A 83 14.09 24.10 15.14
CA TYR A 83 14.84 23.90 16.38
C TYR A 83 16.24 24.53 16.35
N LEU A 84 16.99 24.35 15.25
CA LEU A 84 18.35 24.88 15.09
C LEU A 84 18.39 26.34 14.62
N GLY A 85 17.23 26.93 14.31
CA GLY A 85 17.07 28.32 13.98
C GLY A 85 17.11 28.66 12.48
N PRO A 86 16.83 29.94 12.13
CA PRO A 86 16.41 30.36 10.79
C PRO A 86 17.47 30.24 9.70
N LYS A 87 18.73 29.97 10.05
CA LYS A 87 19.81 29.74 9.09
C LYS A 87 19.82 28.31 8.54
N VAL A 88 19.19 27.37 9.24
CA VAL A 88 19.12 25.97 8.83
C VAL A 88 17.95 25.78 7.87
N LYS A 89 18.24 25.19 6.72
CA LYS A 89 17.23 24.87 5.70
C LYS A 89 16.73 23.44 5.89
N ALA A 90 15.42 23.25 5.95
CA ALA A 90 14.81 21.92 6.07
C ALA A 90 15.32 20.95 4.98
N ILE A 91 15.44 21.40 3.73
CA ILE A 91 15.98 20.55 2.64
C ILE A 91 17.40 20.03 2.90
N ASP A 92 18.24 20.79 3.59
CA ASP A 92 19.58 20.33 3.98
C ASP A 92 19.50 19.28 5.08
N VAL A 93 18.59 19.47 6.06
CA VAL A 93 18.34 18.46 7.11
C VAL A 93 17.84 17.16 6.50
N GLU A 94 16.83 17.24 5.64
CA GLU A 94 16.22 16.09 4.98
C GLU A 94 17.25 15.30 4.19
N LYS A 95 18.05 16.01 3.38
CA LYS A 95 19.13 15.41 2.61
C LYS A 95 20.12 14.66 3.50
N ILE A 96 20.59 15.29 4.58
CA ILE A 96 21.61 14.69 5.46
C ILE A 96 21.06 13.51 6.25
N MET A 97 19.84 13.61 6.76
CA MET A 97 19.26 12.57 7.63
C MET A 97 18.68 11.38 6.86
N TYR A 98 18.14 11.59 5.66
CA TYR A 98 17.36 10.55 4.95
C TYR A 98 17.92 10.12 3.60
N HIS A 99 18.60 11.01 2.87
CA HIS A 99 18.93 10.79 1.45
C HIS A 99 20.41 10.52 1.18
N LEU A 100 21.24 10.39 2.22
CA LEU A 100 22.62 9.94 2.09
C LEU A 100 22.69 8.40 2.03
N ASP A 101 23.56 7.89 1.17
CA ASP A 101 23.99 6.49 1.18
C ASP A 101 24.91 6.21 2.38
N SER A 102 25.29 4.95 2.59
CA SER A 102 26.14 4.56 3.73
C SER A 102 27.45 5.35 3.79
N ALA A 103 28.10 5.55 2.64
CA ALA A 103 29.35 6.32 2.56
C ALA A 103 29.12 7.82 2.85
N GLY A 104 28.01 8.38 2.38
CA GLY A 104 27.61 9.74 2.69
C GLY A 104 27.34 9.94 4.18
N LYS A 105 26.64 9.00 4.83
CA LYS A 105 26.37 9.03 6.27
C LYS A 105 27.65 8.95 7.09
N GLU A 106 28.58 8.08 6.72
CA GLU A 106 29.91 8.00 7.34
C GLU A 106 30.67 9.32 7.22
N ARG A 107 30.71 9.92 6.02
CA ARG A 107 31.33 11.24 5.84
C ARG A 107 30.65 12.34 6.66
N ALA A 108 29.32 12.33 6.72
CA ALA A 108 28.55 13.30 7.51
C ALA A 108 28.77 13.14 9.02
N TYR A 109 28.99 11.90 9.49
CA TYR A 109 29.34 11.61 10.88
C TYR A 109 30.72 12.18 11.25
N HIS A 110 31.71 12.02 10.37
CA HIS A 110 33.07 12.53 10.57
C HIS A 110 33.27 14.00 10.21
N PHE A 111 32.23 14.68 9.69
CA PHE A 111 32.27 16.11 9.35
C PHE A 111 32.72 17.01 10.51
N PHE A 112 32.50 16.58 11.75
CA PHE A 112 32.80 17.35 12.96
C PHE A 112 34.26 17.22 13.41
N GLU A 113 34.99 16.22 12.92
CA GLU A 113 36.37 15.95 13.31
C GLU A 113 37.38 16.67 12.40
N GLN A 114 36.99 16.95 11.16
CA GLN A 114 37.84 17.57 10.15
C GLN A 114 37.03 18.55 9.28
N ASP A 115 37.68 19.57 8.74
CA ASP A 115 37.03 20.47 7.78
C ASP A 115 37.04 19.85 6.38
N PRO A 116 35.86 19.57 5.78
CA PRO A 116 35.81 18.98 4.45
C PRO A 116 36.19 20.02 3.37
N PRO A 117 36.63 19.56 2.19
CA PRO A 117 36.91 20.44 1.07
C PRO A 117 35.70 21.32 0.71
N VAL A 118 35.94 22.58 0.33
CA VAL A 118 34.88 23.53 -0.08
C VAL A 118 34.03 23.01 -1.24
N ALA A 119 34.59 22.15 -2.10
CA ALA A 119 33.88 21.52 -3.21
C ALA A 119 32.94 20.38 -2.78
N ASP A 120 33.04 19.90 -1.54
CA ASP A 120 32.19 18.82 -1.03
C ASP A 120 30.74 19.32 -0.91
N SER A 121 29.80 18.51 -1.40
CA SER A 121 28.37 18.79 -1.27
C SER A 121 27.90 18.88 0.20
N LEU A 122 28.60 18.20 1.12
CA LEU A 122 28.35 18.28 2.56
C LEU A 122 28.79 19.63 3.14
N ALA A 123 29.86 20.23 2.61
CA ALA A 123 30.35 21.55 3.03
C ALA A 123 29.36 22.69 2.70
N LYS A 124 28.34 22.42 1.87
CA LYS A 124 27.28 23.38 1.55
C LYS A 124 26.04 23.23 2.44
N SER A 125 25.99 22.22 3.31
CA SER A 125 24.84 21.96 4.18
C SER A 125 24.77 22.95 5.34
N SER A 126 23.70 23.73 5.42
CA SER A 126 23.44 24.60 6.57
C SER A 126 23.23 23.81 7.88
N PHE A 127 22.75 22.57 7.78
CA PHE A 127 22.51 21.70 8.94
C PHE A 127 23.82 21.25 9.59
N LEU A 128 24.75 20.67 8.83
CA LEU A 128 26.03 20.19 9.37
C LEU A 128 26.87 21.33 9.96
N TRP A 129 26.88 22.50 9.30
CA TRP A 129 27.56 23.68 9.85
C TRP A 129 26.89 24.21 11.12
N SER A 130 25.56 24.15 11.22
CA SER A 130 24.86 24.52 12.45
C SER A 130 25.24 23.59 13.61
N LEU A 131 25.38 22.30 13.37
CA LEU A 131 25.80 21.32 14.38
C LEU A 131 27.28 21.46 14.81
N LYS A 132 28.13 22.18 14.05
CA LYS A 132 29.49 22.54 14.47
C LYS A 132 29.50 23.65 15.54
N ASP A 133 28.44 24.44 15.65
CA ASP A 133 28.34 25.49 16.67
C ASP A 133 28.35 24.84 18.07
N PRO A 134 29.22 25.27 19.00
CA PRO A 134 29.21 24.80 20.38
C PRO A 134 27.85 24.93 21.08
N ALA A 135 27.02 25.91 20.69
CA ALA A 135 25.66 26.07 21.21
C ALA A 135 24.73 24.89 20.85
N HIS A 136 25.03 24.15 19.79
CA HIS A 136 24.26 23.00 19.32
C HIS A 136 24.94 21.65 19.64
N ASP A 137 25.84 21.61 20.62
CA ASP A 137 26.57 20.38 20.96
C ASP A 137 25.64 19.21 21.37
N ALA A 138 24.57 19.49 22.10
CA ALA A 138 23.56 18.48 22.46
C ALA A 138 22.84 17.90 21.22
N ALA A 139 22.51 18.77 20.27
CA ALA A 139 21.90 18.40 19.00
C ALA A 139 22.83 17.54 18.14
N LYS A 140 24.11 17.91 18.09
CA LYS A 140 25.15 17.13 17.40
C LYS A 140 25.31 15.73 18.01
N ARG A 141 25.35 15.64 19.35
CA ARG A 141 25.40 14.35 20.07
C ARG A 141 24.19 13.47 19.74
N TYR A 142 22.99 14.03 19.75
CA TYR A 142 21.79 13.29 19.35
C TYR A 142 21.86 12.82 17.89
N TYR A 143 22.28 13.69 16.96
CA TYR A 143 22.41 13.32 15.55
C TYR A 143 23.38 12.15 15.37
N GLN A 144 24.56 12.21 15.99
CA GLN A 144 25.53 11.12 15.96
C GLN A 144 24.96 9.82 16.54
N PHE A 145 24.26 9.90 17.67
CA PHE A 145 23.55 8.75 18.25
C PHE A 145 22.52 8.16 17.27
N ALA A 146 21.69 8.99 16.64
CA ALA A 146 20.64 8.55 15.72
C ALA A 146 21.21 7.84 14.49
N VAL A 147 22.32 8.33 13.94
CA VAL A 147 23.04 7.68 12.81
C VAL A 147 23.54 6.29 13.22
N MET A 148 24.12 6.16 14.42
CA MET A 148 24.58 4.85 14.93
C MET A 148 23.42 3.89 15.17
N ALA A 149 22.33 4.36 15.78
CA ALA A 149 21.14 3.56 16.03
C ALA A 149 20.48 3.08 14.73
N GLU A 150 20.51 3.89 13.66
CA GLU A 150 19.97 3.52 12.36
C GLU A 150 20.73 2.33 11.73
N ALA A 151 22.04 2.24 11.95
CA ALA A 151 22.86 1.14 11.43
C ALA A 151 22.40 -0.24 11.93
N LEU A 152 21.80 -0.32 13.12
CA LEU A 152 21.21 -1.55 13.65
C LEU A 152 19.90 -1.95 12.96
N GLY A 153 19.18 -0.99 12.37
CA GLY A 153 17.95 -1.23 11.61
C GLY A 153 18.18 -1.55 10.13
N ASN A 154 19.33 -1.17 9.58
CA ASN A 154 19.71 -1.35 8.16
C ASN A 154 20.20 -2.77 7.85
N SER A 155 19.46 -3.78 8.27
CA SER A 155 19.61 -5.12 7.67
C SER A 155 18.94 -5.11 6.29
N ASN A 156 19.63 -5.57 5.24
CA ASN A 156 19.03 -5.72 3.91
C ASN A 156 17.80 -6.63 4.03
N TYR A 157 16.61 -6.02 4.05
CA TYR A 157 15.37 -6.76 4.16
C TYR A 157 15.13 -7.53 2.86
N ASN A 158 15.45 -8.82 2.87
CA ASN A 158 15.08 -9.75 1.83
C ASN A 158 13.96 -10.64 2.36
N TYR A 159 12.77 -10.53 1.79
CA TYR A 159 11.61 -11.34 2.18
C TYR A 159 11.87 -12.85 2.06
N TRP A 160 12.72 -13.24 1.10
CA TRP A 160 13.08 -14.64 0.86
C TRP A 160 14.21 -15.13 1.76
N GLU A 161 15.03 -14.21 2.30
CA GLU A 161 16.17 -14.50 3.16
C GLU A 161 16.27 -13.45 4.27
N PRO A 162 15.38 -13.49 5.28
CA PRO A 162 15.40 -12.50 6.34
C PRO A 162 16.70 -12.61 7.14
N ALA A 163 17.47 -11.53 7.17
CA ALA A 163 18.65 -11.45 8.02
C ALA A 163 18.24 -11.52 9.50
N PRO A 164 19.05 -12.16 10.37
CA PRO A 164 18.79 -12.16 11.79
C PRO A 164 18.89 -10.73 12.34
N VAL A 165 17.91 -10.35 13.16
CA VAL A 165 17.90 -9.05 13.86
C VAL A 165 18.92 -9.09 15.00
N ASP A 166 19.79 -8.09 15.10
CA ASP A 166 20.70 -7.94 16.24
C ASP A 166 19.95 -7.45 17.49
N THR A 167 19.22 -8.36 18.13
CA THR A 167 18.41 -8.06 19.32
C THR A 167 19.27 -7.52 20.47
N LEU A 168 20.49 -8.04 20.66
CA LEU A 168 21.36 -7.59 21.75
C LEU A 168 21.85 -6.16 21.50
N GLY A 169 22.31 -5.86 20.29
CA GLY A 169 22.71 -4.52 19.90
C GLY A 169 21.57 -3.51 20.05
N LEU A 170 20.36 -3.87 19.60
CA LEU A 170 19.17 -3.03 19.77
C LEU A 170 18.85 -2.74 21.24
N LEU A 171 18.91 -3.74 22.13
CA LEU A 171 18.66 -3.53 23.57
C LEU A 171 19.74 -2.67 24.23
N GLN A 172 21.00 -2.85 23.85
CA GLN A 172 22.11 -2.03 24.35
C GLN A 172 21.97 -0.56 23.94
N GLU A 173 21.66 -0.30 22.66
CA GLU A 173 21.42 1.07 22.19
C GLU A 173 20.14 1.66 22.77
N ALA A 174 19.09 0.86 22.99
CA ALA A 174 17.87 1.32 23.65
C ALA A 174 18.16 1.83 25.08
N ALA A 175 18.98 1.11 25.84
CA ALA A 175 19.40 1.51 27.18
C ALA A 175 20.25 2.80 27.15
N LYS A 176 21.13 2.96 26.16
CA LYS A 176 21.89 4.21 25.96
C LYS A 176 20.97 5.38 25.65
N ALA A 177 19.99 5.19 24.75
CA ALA A 177 19.02 6.22 24.42
C ALA A 177 18.19 6.64 25.65
N LEU A 178 17.76 5.68 26.48
CA LEU A 178 17.01 5.96 27.71
C LEU A 178 17.86 6.77 28.71
N ASN A 179 19.10 6.37 28.94
CA ASN A 179 20.02 7.10 29.84
C ASN A 179 20.31 8.51 29.31
N ALA A 180 20.50 8.66 28.00
CA ALA A 180 20.66 9.97 27.36
C ALA A 180 19.40 10.82 27.52
N ALA A 181 18.20 10.24 27.36
CA ALA A 181 16.94 10.94 27.57
C ALA A 181 16.81 11.46 29.01
N ILE A 182 17.17 10.66 30.02
CA ILE A 182 17.10 11.06 31.43
C ILE A 182 18.04 12.23 31.72
N ALA A 183 19.26 12.19 31.16
CA ALA A 183 20.28 13.22 31.34
C ALA A 183 20.03 14.49 30.52
N GLU A 184 19.24 14.43 29.44
CA GLU A 184 19.00 15.56 28.55
C GLU A 184 18.06 16.59 29.18
N SER A 185 18.43 17.87 29.14
CA SER A 185 17.60 18.97 29.63
C SER A 185 16.72 19.58 28.55
N ASP A 186 17.18 19.54 27.29
CA ASP A 186 16.45 20.10 26.16
C ASP A 186 15.21 19.25 25.84
N SER A 187 14.02 19.87 25.88
CA SER A 187 12.76 19.13 25.70
C SER A 187 12.57 18.53 24.31
N PHE A 188 13.15 19.14 23.26
CA PHE A 188 13.07 18.66 21.88
C PHE A 188 13.93 17.40 21.72
N LEU A 189 15.17 17.44 22.21
CA LEU A 189 16.10 16.30 22.16
C LEU A 189 15.69 15.18 23.12
N LYS A 190 15.24 15.52 24.33
CA LYS A 190 14.76 14.56 25.34
C LYS A 190 13.62 13.68 24.81
N LEU A 191 12.60 14.30 24.19
CA LEU A 191 11.50 13.55 23.57
C LEU A 191 12.02 12.57 22.50
N ARG A 192 12.97 13.03 21.68
CA ARG A 192 13.52 12.23 20.59
C ARG A 192 14.38 11.06 21.10
N TYR A 193 15.15 11.24 22.17
CA TYR A 193 15.84 10.13 22.83
C TYR A 193 14.86 9.11 23.43
N TYR A 194 13.79 9.54 24.09
CA TYR A 194 12.75 8.60 24.56
C TYR A 194 12.10 7.85 23.41
N TYR A 195 11.80 8.52 22.30
CA TYR A 195 11.29 7.85 21.10
C TYR A 195 12.29 6.81 20.55
N GLN A 196 13.58 7.13 20.49
CA GLN A 196 14.60 6.14 20.08
C GLN A 196 14.66 4.96 21.06
N ALA A 197 14.59 5.21 22.37
CA ALA A 197 14.57 4.15 23.38
C ALA A 197 13.37 3.21 23.19
N GLN A 198 12.17 3.77 22.94
CA GLN A 198 10.97 3.00 22.62
C GLN A 198 11.16 2.21 21.30
N LYS A 199 11.54 2.90 20.22
CA LYS A 199 11.72 2.32 18.88
C LYS A 199 12.69 1.15 18.88
N LEU A 200 13.83 1.29 19.55
CA LEU A 200 14.85 0.24 19.63
C LEU A 200 14.36 -0.96 20.46
N ASN A 201 13.68 -0.73 21.59
CA ASN A 201 13.03 -1.82 22.34
C ASN A 201 11.94 -2.52 21.53
N HIS A 202 11.13 -1.76 20.77
CA HIS A 202 10.10 -2.31 19.90
C HIS A 202 10.69 -3.27 18.86
N TYR A 203 11.73 -2.85 18.14
CA TYR A 203 12.38 -3.70 17.15
C TYR A 203 13.17 -4.86 17.77
N ALA A 204 13.65 -4.72 19.00
CA ALA A 204 14.21 -5.83 19.77
C ALA A 204 13.16 -6.85 20.26
N GLY A 205 11.87 -6.57 20.08
CA GLY A 205 10.78 -7.40 20.60
C GLY A 205 10.51 -7.22 22.10
N ASN A 206 11.13 -6.24 22.75
CA ASN A 206 10.90 -5.90 24.14
C ASN A 206 9.70 -4.95 24.30
N PHE A 207 8.52 -5.43 23.87
CA PHE A 207 7.30 -4.63 23.79
C PHE A 207 6.84 -4.08 25.14
N GLY A 208 7.07 -4.82 26.23
CA GLY A 208 6.71 -4.37 27.58
C GLY A 208 7.46 -3.11 28.00
N GLU A 209 8.78 -3.08 27.76
CA GLU A 209 9.60 -1.91 28.07
C GLU A 209 9.34 -0.75 27.12
N ALA A 210 9.21 -1.01 25.82
CA ALA A 210 8.84 0.01 24.84
C ALA A 210 7.53 0.72 25.24
N ARG A 211 6.53 -0.08 25.63
CA ARG A 211 5.24 0.42 26.12
C ARG A 211 5.41 1.30 27.36
N ASN A 212 6.21 0.87 28.32
CA ASN A 212 6.44 1.61 29.57
C ASN A 212 7.12 2.95 29.32
N ILE A 213 8.13 2.99 28.44
CA ILE A 213 8.82 4.22 28.04
C ILE A 213 7.81 5.23 27.46
N TYR A 214 6.92 4.76 26.58
CA TYR A 214 5.88 5.64 26.03
C TYR A 214 4.97 6.20 27.13
N ASP A 215 4.39 5.32 27.95
CA ASP A 215 3.40 5.69 28.97
C ASP A 215 3.99 6.63 30.03
N GLN A 216 5.25 6.42 30.43
CA GLN A 216 5.89 7.19 31.48
C GLN A 216 6.51 8.50 31.00
N HIS A 217 6.96 8.58 29.74
CA HIS A 217 7.84 9.66 29.31
C HIS A 217 7.39 10.40 28.04
N ILE A 218 6.58 9.79 27.18
CA ILE A 218 6.19 10.38 25.89
C ILE A 218 4.75 10.88 25.91
N ALA A 219 3.81 10.09 26.46
CA ALA A 219 2.38 10.38 26.43
C ALA A 219 2.05 11.80 26.93
N GLU A 220 2.57 12.14 28.11
CA GLU A 220 2.32 13.40 28.83
C GLU A 220 3.24 14.56 28.39
N SER A 221 4.12 14.36 27.41
CA SER A 221 4.96 15.45 26.89
C SER A 221 4.11 16.56 26.29
N PRO A 222 4.29 17.85 26.66
CA PRO A 222 3.53 18.96 26.08
C PRO A 222 3.97 19.31 24.64
N SER A 223 5.00 18.63 24.12
CA SER A 223 5.52 18.86 22.78
C SER A 223 4.46 18.62 21.70
N LYS A 224 4.50 19.45 20.66
CA LYS A 224 3.68 19.30 19.44
C LYS A 224 4.41 18.55 18.33
N SER A 225 5.61 18.04 18.60
CA SER A 225 6.40 17.30 17.61
C SER A 225 5.67 16.06 17.12
N HIS A 226 5.75 15.81 15.81
CA HIS A 226 5.22 14.64 15.12
C HIS A 226 5.84 13.32 15.63
N VAL A 227 7.02 13.39 16.27
CA VAL A 227 7.64 12.26 16.97
C VAL A 227 6.68 11.63 17.99
N LYS A 228 5.79 12.42 18.61
CA LYS A 228 4.75 11.87 19.50
C LYS A 228 3.79 10.93 18.78
N GLY A 229 3.43 11.23 17.53
CA GLY A 229 2.57 10.39 16.70
C GLY A 229 3.27 9.11 16.26
N TRP A 230 4.57 9.20 15.96
CA TRP A 230 5.37 8.02 15.60
C TRP A 230 5.52 7.08 16.80
N ALA A 231 5.75 7.65 17.98
CA ALA A 231 5.75 6.93 19.25
C ALA A 231 4.38 6.31 19.57
N LEU A 232 3.28 7.01 19.29
CA LEU A 232 1.92 6.50 19.45
C LEU A 232 1.63 5.32 18.50
N ALA A 233 2.13 5.36 17.25
CA ALA A 233 2.02 4.25 16.31
C ALA A 233 2.78 3.00 16.78
N LEU A 234 4.00 3.19 17.32
CA LEU A 234 4.76 2.10 17.94
C LEU A 234 4.03 1.51 19.15
N LYS A 235 3.49 2.38 20.01
CA LYS A 235 2.67 2.01 21.17
C LYS A 235 1.45 1.19 20.77
N ALA A 236 0.74 1.58 19.71
CA ALA A 236 -0.37 0.80 19.16
C ALA A 236 0.09 -0.59 18.68
N GLY A 237 1.25 -0.66 18.02
CA GLY A 237 1.89 -1.93 17.64
C GLY A 237 2.27 -2.79 18.85
N GLU A 238 2.79 -2.19 19.92
CA GLU A 238 3.17 -2.89 21.16
C GLU A 238 1.95 -3.50 21.85
N GLU A 239 0.85 -2.74 22.01
CA GLU A 239 -0.40 -3.27 22.58
C GLU A 239 -0.92 -4.47 21.77
N ARG A 240 -0.87 -4.38 20.43
CA ARG A 240 -1.23 -5.49 19.53
C ARG A 240 -0.34 -6.71 19.78
N ARG A 241 0.98 -6.53 19.88
CA ARG A 241 1.94 -7.63 20.09
C ARG A 241 1.80 -8.26 21.47
N MET A 242 1.27 -7.53 22.44
CA MET A 242 0.92 -8.02 23.77
C MET A 242 -0.50 -8.56 23.89
N GLY A 243 -1.29 -8.55 22.81
CA GLY A 243 -2.61 -9.17 22.73
C GLY A 243 -3.80 -8.25 23.02
N ASP A 244 -3.59 -6.96 23.33
CA ASP A 244 -4.67 -5.99 23.48
C ASP A 244 -5.03 -5.35 22.13
N THR A 245 -5.74 -6.14 21.31
CA THR A 245 -6.13 -5.74 19.95
C THR A 245 -7.11 -4.57 19.93
N VAL A 246 -8.02 -4.49 20.91
CA VAL A 246 -9.00 -3.40 21.00
C VAL A 246 -8.31 -2.07 21.29
N ARG A 247 -7.39 -2.04 22.27
CA ARG A 247 -6.59 -0.85 22.55
C ARG A 247 -5.70 -0.49 21.39
N ALA A 248 -5.05 -1.47 20.76
CA ALA A 248 -4.21 -1.22 19.59
C ALA A 248 -4.99 -0.54 18.46
N ALA A 249 -6.17 -1.04 18.11
CA ALA A 249 -7.03 -0.45 17.09
C ALA A 249 -7.45 0.98 17.46
N TYR A 250 -7.85 1.22 18.72
CA TYR A 250 -8.16 2.57 19.19
C TYR A 250 -6.96 3.53 19.09
N LEU A 251 -5.75 3.09 19.43
CA LEU A 251 -4.56 3.94 19.29
C LEU A 251 -4.22 4.21 17.82
N PHE A 252 -4.36 3.22 16.94
CA PHE A 252 -4.20 3.44 15.50
C PHE A 252 -5.26 4.38 14.93
N SER A 253 -6.50 4.39 15.44
CA SER A 253 -7.50 5.36 14.98
C SER A 253 -7.14 6.81 15.34
N LYS A 254 -6.39 7.01 16.43
CA LYS A 254 -5.83 8.32 16.79
C LYS A 254 -4.67 8.71 15.88
N VAL A 255 -3.77 7.76 15.56
CA VAL A 255 -2.68 8.01 14.60
C VAL A 255 -3.24 8.39 13.23
N PHE A 256 -4.26 7.67 12.77
CA PHE A 256 -4.99 7.94 11.53
C PHE A 256 -5.52 9.37 11.49
N ALA A 257 -6.12 9.85 12.58
CA ALA A 257 -6.72 11.17 12.61
C ALA A 257 -5.67 12.29 12.46
N ASP A 258 -4.61 12.22 13.27
CA ASP A 258 -3.78 13.38 13.57
C ASP A 258 -2.43 13.42 12.82
N TYR A 259 -1.96 12.29 12.27
CA TYR A 259 -0.60 12.19 11.72
C TYR A 259 -0.59 11.75 10.24
N PRO A 260 -0.63 12.71 9.29
CA PRO A 260 -0.75 12.41 7.86
C PRO A 260 0.41 11.58 7.30
N GLU A 261 1.60 11.64 7.89
CA GLU A 261 2.77 10.84 7.49
C GLU A 261 2.75 9.39 7.97
N ARG A 262 1.74 9.00 8.75
CA ARG A 262 1.50 7.63 9.22
C ARG A 262 0.03 7.21 9.10
N ARG A 263 -0.78 7.99 8.40
CA ARG A 263 -2.24 7.81 8.36
C ARG A 263 -2.61 6.51 7.65
N LEU A 264 -1.98 6.24 6.51
CA LEU A 264 -2.18 5.02 5.73
C LEU A 264 -1.66 3.79 6.47
N GLN A 265 -0.47 3.90 7.09
CA GLN A 265 0.09 2.87 7.96
C GLN A 265 -0.89 2.53 9.10
N ALA A 266 -1.43 3.55 9.78
CA ALA A 266 -2.37 3.36 10.87
C ALA A 266 -3.69 2.74 10.41
N TYR A 267 -4.23 3.21 9.29
CA TYR A 267 -5.43 2.64 8.67
C TYR A 267 -5.26 1.16 8.32
N ARG A 268 -4.13 0.78 7.72
CA ARG A 268 -3.82 -0.63 7.40
C ARG A 268 -3.73 -1.48 8.66
N ASN A 269 -3.03 -0.99 9.68
CA ASN A 269 -2.89 -1.72 10.94
C ASN A 269 -4.22 -1.87 11.67
N TYR A 270 -5.06 -0.83 11.70
CA TYR A 270 -6.40 -0.88 12.26
C TYR A 270 -7.21 -2.03 11.65
N ASN A 271 -7.28 -2.08 10.31
CA ASN A 271 -8.06 -3.10 9.61
C ASN A 271 -7.43 -4.50 9.74
N TYR A 272 -6.10 -4.61 9.71
CA TYR A 272 -5.41 -5.89 9.88
C TYR A 272 -5.64 -6.51 11.27
N ILE A 273 -5.80 -5.69 12.31
CA ILE A 273 -6.03 -6.18 13.68
C ILE A 273 -7.37 -6.90 13.81
N ASP A 274 -8.38 -6.52 13.00
CA ASP A 274 -9.73 -7.08 13.02
C ASP A 274 -10.38 -7.07 14.43
N ALA A 275 -10.19 -5.96 15.16
CA ALA A 275 -10.81 -5.78 16.47
C ALA A 275 -12.32 -5.51 16.32
N PRO A 276 -13.18 -6.04 17.21
CA PRO A 276 -14.62 -5.77 17.16
C PRO A 276 -14.92 -4.27 17.26
N PHE A 277 -15.56 -3.70 16.24
CA PHE A 277 -15.80 -2.26 16.12
C PHE A 277 -16.44 -1.65 17.36
N ASP A 278 -17.49 -2.28 17.92
CA ASP A 278 -18.20 -1.78 19.11
C ASP A 278 -17.32 -1.79 20.38
N ALA A 279 -16.31 -2.66 20.45
CA ALA A 279 -15.34 -2.63 21.54
C ALA A 279 -14.40 -1.44 21.40
N VAL A 280 -13.93 -1.15 20.18
CA VAL A 280 -13.07 0.00 19.90
C VAL A 280 -13.83 1.32 20.07
N LEU A 281 -15.08 1.40 19.59
CA LEU A 281 -15.95 2.57 19.70
C LEU A 281 -16.19 2.97 21.16
N ARG A 282 -16.32 2.00 22.08
CA ARG A 282 -16.47 2.27 23.52
C ARG A 282 -15.23 2.91 24.16
N MET A 283 -14.07 2.85 23.52
CA MET A 283 -12.86 3.54 24.00
C MET A 283 -12.85 5.03 23.64
N ALA A 284 -13.58 5.44 22.61
CA ALA A 284 -13.66 6.82 22.18
C ALA A 284 -14.34 7.70 23.23
N ARG A 285 -13.68 8.81 23.59
CA ARG A 285 -14.11 9.72 24.66
C ARG A 285 -14.76 11.00 24.15
N THR A 286 -14.53 11.33 22.89
CA THR A 286 -14.99 12.58 22.27
C THR A 286 -15.76 12.28 20.98
N PRO A 287 -16.66 13.21 20.55
CA PRO A 287 -17.35 13.06 19.27
C PRO A 287 -16.39 12.90 18.08
N ILE A 288 -15.30 13.66 18.06
CA ILE A 288 -14.30 13.56 16.99
C ILE A 288 -13.61 12.19 16.95
N GLU A 289 -13.32 11.58 18.12
CA GLU A 289 -12.75 10.23 18.16
C GLU A 289 -13.72 9.18 17.61
N LYS A 290 -15.03 9.32 17.88
CA LYS A 290 -16.05 8.44 17.29
C LYS A 290 -16.18 8.65 15.79
N ALA A 291 -16.20 9.90 15.33
CA ALA A 291 -16.24 10.23 13.91
C ALA A 291 -15.05 9.60 13.16
N ASN A 292 -13.84 9.64 13.74
CA ASN A 292 -12.67 9.00 13.14
C ASN A 292 -12.86 7.48 12.98
N LEU A 293 -13.45 6.81 13.97
CA LEU A 293 -13.73 5.36 13.89
C LEU A 293 -14.78 5.02 12.83
N TYR A 294 -15.88 5.78 12.77
CA TYR A 294 -16.88 5.61 11.71
C TYR A 294 -16.31 5.89 10.32
N ALA A 295 -15.42 6.88 10.20
CA ALA A 295 -14.75 7.15 8.94
C ALA A 295 -13.86 6.00 8.49
N ILE A 296 -13.04 5.44 9.39
CA ILE A 296 -12.22 4.24 9.08
C ILE A 296 -13.11 3.07 8.64
N LYS A 297 -14.25 2.86 9.31
CA LYS A 297 -15.24 1.84 8.93
C LYS A 297 -15.88 2.12 7.55
N GLY A 298 -16.21 3.36 7.25
CA GLY A 298 -16.74 3.76 5.94
C GLY A 298 -15.72 3.65 4.80
N PHE A 299 -14.45 3.95 5.08
CA PHE A 299 -13.37 3.80 4.10
C PHE A 299 -13.05 2.34 3.77
N SER A 300 -13.27 1.43 4.70
CA SER A 300 -13.08 -0.03 4.50
C SER A 300 -14.33 -0.73 3.96
N ASN A 301 -15.46 -0.03 3.86
CA ASN A 301 -16.70 -0.60 3.35
C ASN A 301 -16.81 -0.46 1.82
N PRO A 302 -16.79 -1.58 1.06
CA PRO A 302 -16.97 -1.56 -0.39
C PRO A 302 -18.44 -1.41 -0.78
N GLU A 303 -19.37 -1.76 0.11
CA GLU A 303 -20.82 -1.76 -0.18
C GLU A 303 -21.40 -0.35 -0.14
N ILE A 304 -22.47 -0.17 -0.90
CA ILE A 304 -23.29 1.05 -0.91
C ILE A 304 -24.07 1.18 0.41
N GLU A 305 -23.83 2.26 1.16
CA GLU A 305 -24.58 2.62 2.37
C GLU A 305 -24.24 4.04 2.88
N THR A 306 -25.17 4.68 3.59
CA THR A 306 -24.96 6.04 4.12
C THR A 306 -24.76 6.08 5.64
N THR A 307 -24.86 4.97 6.34
CA THR A 307 -24.81 4.90 7.82
C THR A 307 -23.50 5.47 8.35
N ASN A 308 -22.34 5.03 7.85
CA ASN A 308 -21.07 5.54 8.37
C ASN A 308 -20.87 7.02 8.03
N LEU A 309 -21.27 7.45 6.83
CA LEU A 309 -21.28 8.86 6.42
C LEU A 309 -22.12 9.72 7.37
N GLU A 310 -23.35 9.28 7.67
CA GLU A 310 -24.27 9.96 8.58
C GLU A 310 -23.69 10.05 10.00
N GLN A 311 -23.12 8.96 10.51
CA GLN A 311 -22.49 8.93 11.83
C GLN A 311 -21.28 9.89 11.93
N VAL A 312 -20.45 9.97 10.89
CA VAL A 312 -19.33 10.93 10.85
C VAL A 312 -19.87 12.36 10.89
N TYR A 313 -20.93 12.65 10.13
CA TYR A 313 -21.53 13.99 10.13
C TYR A 313 -22.21 14.35 11.46
N ASP A 314 -22.91 13.40 12.08
CA ASP A 314 -23.60 13.65 13.35
C ASP A 314 -22.61 13.88 14.51
N GLU A 315 -21.48 13.16 14.52
CA GLU A 315 -20.44 13.30 15.56
C GLU A 315 -19.46 14.46 15.29
N ALA A 316 -19.10 14.72 14.02
CA ALA A 316 -18.15 15.77 13.64
C ALA A 316 -18.54 16.44 12.31
N PRO A 317 -19.58 17.31 12.31
CA PRO A 317 -20.17 17.82 11.07
C PRO A 317 -19.24 18.70 10.22
N SER A 318 -18.19 19.27 10.82
CA SER A 318 -17.16 20.06 10.12
C SER A 318 -16.00 19.22 9.57
N SER A 319 -15.97 17.91 9.82
CA SER A 319 -14.89 17.02 9.39
C SER A 319 -14.83 16.91 7.86
N SER A 320 -13.63 17.05 7.29
CA SER A 320 -13.42 16.89 5.85
C SER A 320 -13.74 15.49 5.34
N MET A 321 -13.72 14.47 6.21
CA MET A 321 -14.07 13.09 5.89
C MET A 321 -15.54 12.90 5.47
N VAL A 322 -16.44 13.82 5.86
CA VAL A 322 -17.84 13.81 5.41
C VAL A 322 -17.91 13.90 3.90
N GLY A 323 -17.15 14.83 3.29
CA GLY A 323 -17.09 14.97 1.84
C GLY A 323 -16.47 13.75 1.18
N VAL A 324 -15.40 13.19 1.77
CA VAL A 324 -14.69 12.04 1.18
C VAL A 324 -15.63 10.83 1.12
N LEU A 325 -16.37 10.57 2.20
CA LEU A 325 -17.36 9.49 2.25
C LEU A 325 -18.55 9.76 1.31
N LEU A 326 -19.04 11.00 1.22
CA LEU A 326 -20.09 11.37 0.27
C LEU A 326 -19.68 11.11 -1.18
N VAL A 327 -18.48 11.53 -1.57
CA VAL A 327 -17.94 11.30 -2.91
C VAL A 327 -17.75 9.80 -3.17
N ARG A 328 -17.30 9.04 -2.17
CA ARG A 328 -17.20 7.57 -2.28
C ARG A 328 -18.55 6.92 -2.56
N GLU A 329 -19.63 7.33 -1.91
CA GLU A 329 -20.96 6.75 -2.18
C GLU A 329 -21.45 7.05 -3.60
N ILE A 330 -21.14 8.23 -4.14
CA ILE A 330 -21.38 8.53 -5.57
C ILE A 330 -20.53 7.62 -6.46
N ASN A 331 -19.24 7.47 -6.18
CA ASN A 331 -18.37 6.59 -6.97
C ASN A 331 -18.78 5.11 -6.89
N LYS A 332 -19.33 4.66 -5.77
CA LYS A 332 -19.93 3.32 -5.65
C LYS A 332 -21.17 3.18 -6.53
N LEU A 333 -22.03 4.21 -6.61
CA LEU A 333 -23.14 4.21 -7.57
C LEU A 333 -22.61 4.16 -9.02
N GLU A 334 -21.53 4.88 -9.32
CA GLU A 334 -20.90 4.82 -10.64
C GLU A 334 -20.39 3.41 -10.96
N GLN A 335 -19.72 2.74 -10.01
CA GLN A 335 -19.22 1.38 -10.14
C GLN A 335 -20.34 0.35 -10.26
N TYR A 336 -21.31 0.35 -9.35
CA TYR A 336 -22.24 -0.77 -9.18
C TYR A 336 -23.61 -0.56 -9.84
N TYR A 337 -23.98 0.69 -10.13
CA TYR A 337 -25.24 1.04 -10.78
C TYR A 337 -25.03 1.53 -12.21
N LEU A 338 -24.23 2.58 -12.42
CA LEU A 338 -24.06 3.19 -13.74
C LEU A 338 -23.26 2.29 -14.69
N THR A 339 -22.07 1.85 -14.28
CA THR A 339 -21.16 1.08 -15.12
C THR A 339 -21.79 -0.21 -15.68
N PRO A 340 -22.55 -1.01 -14.89
CA PRO A 340 -23.28 -2.16 -15.42
C PRO A 340 -24.44 -1.79 -16.35
N LEU A 341 -25.01 -0.57 -16.21
CA LEU A 341 -26.06 -0.10 -17.11
C LEU A 341 -25.49 0.29 -18.48
N LEU A 342 -24.21 0.64 -18.62
CA LEU A 342 -23.65 1.09 -19.89
C LEU A 342 -23.49 -0.08 -20.89
N SER A 343 -24.06 0.06 -22.09
CA SER A 343 -24.08 -1.00 -23.10
C SER A 343 -22.74 -1.27 -23.78
N ASN A 344 -21.80 -0.34 -23.68
CA ASN A 344 -20.43 -0.45 -24.16
C ASN A 344 -19.44 -0.87 -23.05
N ASN A 345 -19.94 -1.30 -21.89
CA ASN A 345 -19.08 -1.80 -20.83
C ASN A 345 -18.47 -3.15 -21.25
N ASN A 346 -17.21 -3.09 -21.66
CA ASN A 346 -16.43 -4.26 -22.06
C ASN A 346 -15.82 -4.98 -20.85
N ASP A 347 -15.86 -4.36 -19.66
CA ASP A 347 -15.25 -4.84 -18.42
C ASP A 347 -16.18 -5.79 -17.67
N ARG A 348 -16.52 -6.91 -18.33
CA ARG A 348 -17.23 -8.04 -17.70
C ARG A 348 -16.53 -8.59 -16.46
N PHE A 349 -15.24 -8.30 -16.28
CA PHE A 349 -14.44 -8.74 -15.13
C PHE A 349 -14.99 -8.17 -13.80
N TYR A 350 -15.34 -6.88 -13.77
CA TYR A 350 -15.78 -6.19 -12.55
C TYR A 350 -17.30 -6.14 -12.37
N SER A 351 -18.09 -6.33 -13.44
CA SER A 351 -19.57 -6.32 -13.34
C SER A 351 -20.19 -7.64 -12.83
N SER A 352 -19.40 -8.72 -12.74
CA SER A 352 -19.90 -10.07 -12.42
C SER A 352 -19.99 -10.41 -10.92
N THR A 353 -19.62 -9.49 -10.02
CA THR A 353 -19.82 -9.66 -8.56
C THR A 353 -21.29 -9.57 -8.13
N GLN A 354 -22.22 -9.31 -9.05
CA GLN A 354 -23.65 -9.47 -8.77
C GLN A 354 -24.02 -10.95 -8.63
N THR A 355 -24.31 -11.32 -7.38
CA THR A 355 -25.09 -12.48 -6.92
C THR A 355 -25.94 -13.18 -7.98
N THR A 356 -25.32 -14.06 -8.76
CA THR A 356 -25.96 -15.26 -9.29
C THR A 356 -24.99 -16.39 -9.02
N LYS A 357 -25.43 -17.40 -8.24
CA LYS A 357 -24.69 -18.67 -8.15
C LYS A 357 -24.33 -19.07 -9.57
N PRO A 358 -23.06 -19.30 -9.92
CA PRO A 358 -22.73 -19.79 -11.24
C PRO A 358 -23.50 -21.09 -11.41
N GLN A 359 -24.51 -21.06 -12.29
CA GLN A 359 -25.15 -22.27 -12.74
C GLN A 359 -24.00 -23.10 -13.27
N ALA A 360 -23.74 -24.24 -12.60
CA ALA A 360 -22.56 -25.05 -12.86
C ALA A 360 -22.49 -25.32 -14.35
N LEU A 361 -21.60 -24.61 -15.05
CA LEU A 361 -21.23 -24.93 -16.41
C LEU A 361 -20.65 -26.33 -16.29
N GLN A 362 -21.46 -27.32 -16.67
CA GLN A 362 -20.93 -28.65 -16.87
C GLN A 362 -19.79 -28.47 -17.87
N PRO A 363 -18.54 -28.80 -17.51
CA PRO A 363 -17.44 -28.57 -18.41
C PRO A 363 -17.73 -29.42 -19.66
N PRO A 364 -17.67 -28.84 -20.87
CA PRO A 364 -17.74 -29.67 -22.06
C PRO A 364 -16.57 -30.65 -21.95
N LYS A 365 -16.87 -31.95 -21.81
CA LYS A 365 -15.86 -33.00 -21.99
C LYS A 365 -15.44 -32.94 -23.45
N SER A 366 -14.50 -32.07 -23.78
CA SER A 366 -14.02 -31.89 -25.13
C SER A 366 -12.57 -32.34 -25.24
N LEU A 367 -12.24 -32.81 -26.45
CA LEU A 367 -10.97 -33.28 -26.97
C LEU A 367 -9.72 -32.51 -26.45
N ASN A 368 -9.88 -31.24 -26.06
CA ASN A 368 -8.83 -30.32 -25.65
C ASN A 368 -8.11 -30.71 -24.36
N ASN A 369 -8.80 -31.27 -23.35
CA ASN A 369 -8.13 -31.68 -22.10
C ASN A 369 -7.26 -32.93 -22.31
N LEU A 370 -7.68 -33.81 -23.22
CA LEU A 370 -6.95 -35.01 -23.61
C LEU A 370 -5.73 -34.66 -24.48
N LEU A 371 -5.88 -33.69 -25.39
CA LEU A 371 -4.78 -33.12 -26.18
C LEU A 371 -3.77 -32.33 -25.32
N LEU A 372 -4.23 -31.60 -24.30
CA LEU A 372 -3.36 -30.91 -23.34
C LEU A 372 -2.52 -31.92 -22.54
N GLY A 373 -3.17 -32.96 -22.00
CA GLY A 373 -2.49 -34.06 -21.32
C GLY A 373 -1.47 -34.76 -22.22
N ALA A 374 -1.85 -35.07 -23.46
CA ALA A 374 -0.96 -35.68 -24.43
C ALA A 374 0.24 -34.77 -24.81
N SER A 375 0.02 -33.46 -24.91
CA SER A 375 1.08 -32.48 -25.24
C SER A 375 2.11 -32.35 -24.11
N ILE A 376 1.65 -32.32 -22.85
CA ILE A 376 2.51 -32.31 -21.67
C ILE A 376 3.31 -33.61 -21.56
N VAL A 377 2.67 -34.76 -21.78
CA VAL A 377 3.36 -36.06 -21.77
C VAL A 377 4.41 -36.14 -22.89
N ALA A 378 4.10 -35.64 -24.10
CA ALA A 378 5.07 -35.61 -25.20
C ALA A 378 6.29 -34.74 -24.89
N LEU A 379 6.10 -33.59 -24.22
CA LEU A 379 7.19 -32.72 -23.75
C LEU A 379 8.07 -33.43 -22.71
N LEU A 380 7.47 -34.04 -21.69
CA LEU A 380 8.20 -34.73 -20.63
C LEU A 380 8.97 -35.95 -21.17
N VAL A 381 8.35 -36.73 -22.05
CA VAL A 381 9.01 -37.88 -22.70
C VAL A 381 10.14 -37.40 -23.61
N GLY A 382 9.94 -36.34 -24.39
CA GLY A 382 10.97 -35.74 -25.24
C GLY A 382 12.18 -35.24 -24.43
N ILE A 383 11.95 -34.54 -23.32
CA ILE A 383 13.00 -34.08 -22.39
C ILE A 383 13.76 -35.27 -21.80
N THR A 384 13.04 -36.30 -21.35
CA THR A 384 13.64 -37.49 -20.74
C THR A 384 14.54 -38.24 -21.74
N ILE A 385 14.07 -38.39 -22.99
CA ILE A 385 14.86 -38.99 -24.09
C ILE A 385 16.11 -38.16 -24.40
N LEU A 386 16.00 -36.82 -24.37
CA LEU A 386 17.11 -35.91 -24.57
C LEU A 386 18.16 -36.04 -23.45
N ILE A 387 17.72 -36.08 -22.19
CA ILE A 387 18.59 -36.26 -21.01
C ILE A 387 19.31 -37.61 -21.07
N ILE A 388 18.60 -38.69 -21.44
CA ILE A 388 19.19 -40.02 -21.61
C ILE A 388 20.22 -40.02 -22.75
N GLY A 389 19.90 -39.37 -23.87
CA GLY A 389 20.80 -39.22 -25.02
C GLY A 389 22.02 -38.33 -24.77
N LEU A 390 21.97 -37.45 -23.76
CA LEU A 390 23.10 -36.63 -23.29
C LEU A 390 23.95 -37.37 -22.25
N ARG A 391 23.34 -38.19 -21.38
CA ARG A 391 24.04 -38.95 -20.32
C ARG A 391 24.72 -40.22 -20.82
N LYS A 392 24.12 -40.94 -21.79
CA LYS A 392 24.79 -42.08 -22.44
C LYS A 392 25.64 -41.57 -23.59
N GLN A 393 26.96 -41.56 -23.39
CA GLN A 393 27.99 -41.13 -24.35
C GLN A 393 28.08 -42.09 -25.57
N LYS A 394 27.00 -42.23 -26.34
CA LYS A 394 26.96 -42.91 -27.63
C LYS A 394 26.50 -41.86 -28.65
N ASP A 395 27.27 -41.64 -29.70
CA ASP A 395 27.03 -40.61 -30.74
C ASP A 395 25.86 -41.00 -31.67
N ASN A 396 24.75 -41.44 -31.08
CA ASN A 396 23.55 -41.88 -31.79
C ASN A 396 22.63 -40.67 -31.96
N SER A 397 22.82 -39.94 -33.06
CA SER A 397 22.10 -38.70 -33.37
C SER A 397 20.58 -38.89 -33.37
N SER A 398 20.08 -40.10 -33.61
CA SER A 398 18.66 -40.46 -33.64
C SER A 398 17.93 -40.19 -32.32
N PHE A 399 18.57 -40.40 -31.16
CA PHE A 399 17.94 -40.13 -29.86
C PHE A 399 17.80 -38.62 -29.60
N LYS A 400 18.82 -37.85 -29.97
CA LYS A 400 18.81 -36.38 -29.82
C LYS A 400 17.80 -35.76 -30.78
N ILE A 401 17.77 -36.21 -32.04
CA ILE A 401 16.81 -35.75 -33.05
C ILE A 401 15.37 -36.12 -32.65
N GLY A 402 15.14 -37.37 -32.21
CA GLY A 402 13.81 -37.83 -31.78
C GLY A 402 13.28 -37.10 -30.54
N GLY A 403 14.12 -36.89 -29.53
CA GLY A 403 13.77 -36.11 -28.35
C GLY A 403 13.44 -34.64 -28.68
N SER A 404 14.26 -34.00 -29.54
CA SER A 404 14.00 -32.64 -30.00
C SER A 404 12.71 -32.52 -30.83
N MET A 405 12.40 -33.50 -31.68
CA MET A 405 11.16 -33.51 -32.47
C MET A 405 9.92 -33.60 -31.58
N LEU A 406 9.95 -34.46 -30.55
CA LEU A 406 8.85 -34.60 -29.58
C LEU A 406 8.62 -33.33 -28.76
N ILE A 407 9.70 -32.64 -28.37
CA ILE A 407 9.60 -31.36 -27.67
C ILE A 407 8.98 -30.29 -28.57
N LEU A 408 9.38 -30.21 -29.84
CA LEU A 408 8.79 -29.29 -30.81
C LEU A 408 7.31 -29.58 -31.06
N LEU A 409 6.95 -30.85 -31.22
CA LEU A 409 5.56 -31.26 -31.48
C LEU A 409 4.68 -30.98 -30.26
N GLY A 410 5.15 -31.33 -29.07
CA GLY A 410 4.45 -31.03 -27.82
C GLY A 410 4.34 -29.52 -27.55
N GLY A 411 5.41 -28.76 -27.80
CA GLY A 411 5.43 -27.30 -27.65
C GLY A 411 4.56 -26.59 -28.69
N PHE A 412 4.54 -27.05 -29.94
CA PHE A 412 3.67 -26.51 -30.98
C PHE A 412 2.20 -26.83 -30.71
N CYS A 413 1.86 -28.07 -30.30
CA CYS A 413 0.50 -28.41 -29.90
C CYS A 413 0.04 -27.64 -28.67
N LEU A 414 0.92 -27.40 -27.69
CA LEU A 414 0.62 -26.60 -26.51
C LEU A 414 0.42 -25.13 -26.89
N ALA A 415 1.31 -24.56 -27.72
CA ALA A 415 1.17 -23.19 -28.22
C ALA A 415 -0.10 -23.03 -29.05
N TRP A 416 -0.40 -23.97 -29.96
CA TRP A 416 -1.64 -23.99 -30.73
C TRP A 416 -2.86 -24.11 -29.81
N LEU A 417 -2.83 -24.96 -28.78
CA LEU A 417 -3.92 -25.04 -27.79
C LEU A 417 -4.08 -23.76 -26.97
N LEU A 418 -3.00 -23.03 -26.69
CA LEU A 418 -3.04 -21.77 -25.95
C LEU A 418 -3.53 -20.60 -26.83
N THR A 419 -3.12 -20.55 -28.10
CA THR A 419 -3.54 -19.52 -29.05
C THR A 419 -4.90 -19.80 -29.69
N HIS A 420 -5.30 -21.07 -29.73
CA HIS A 420 -6.52 -21.56 -30.38
C HIS A 420 -7.52 -22.15 -29.39
N LYS A 421 -7.24 -22.08 -28.07
CA LYS A 421 -8.29 -22.13 -27.04
C LYS A 421 -9.28 -21.08 -27.49
N SER A 422 -10.42 -21.56 -27.99
CA SER A 422 -11.50 -20.72 -28.46
C SER A 422 -11.69 -19.66 -27.38
N THR A 423 -11.29 -18.43 -27.70
CA THR A 423 -12.19 -17.33 -27.42
C THR A 423 -13.49 -17.84 -28.01
N ALA A 424 -14.42 -18.31 -27.17
CA ALA A 424 -15.79 -18.37 -27.62
C ALA A 424 -15.98 -17.01 -28.30
N PRO A 425 -16.48 -16.94 -29.56
CA PRO A 425 -16.84 -15.65 -30.10
C PRO A 425 -17.62 -15.00 -28.98
N LEU A 426 -17.15 -13.85 -28.47
CA LEU A 426 -18.00 -13.00 -27.65
C LEU A 426 -19.30 -13.01 -28.41
N GLU A 427 -20.32 -13.62 -27.83
CA GLU A 427 -21.63 -13.64 -28.41
C GLU A 427 -21.86 -12.16 -28.69
N LYS A 428 -21.78 -11.79 -29.97
CA LYS A 428 -22.19 -10.47 -30.42
C LYS A 428 -23.68 -10.59 -30.24
N ASP A 429 -24.14 -10.44 -29.00
CA ASP A 429 -25.38 -9.75 -28.76
C ASP A 429 -25.21 -8.48 -29.57
N THR A 430 -25.82 -8.51 -30.75
CA THR A 430 -26.02 -7.34 -31.58
C THR A 430 -26.91 -6.44 -30.77
N LEU A 431 -26.30 -5.72 -29.82
CA LEU A 431 -26.91 -4.60 -29.14
C LEU A 431 -27.34 -3.66 -30.26
N ALA A 432 -28.65 -3.46 -30.36
CA ALA A 432 -29.23 -2.58 -31.35
C ALA A 432 -28.49 -1.24 -31.28
N GLN A 433 -27.94 -0.82 -32.42
CA GLN A 433 -27.29 0.48 -32.57
C GLN A 433 -28.23 1.56 -32.00
N GLY A 434 -27.90 2.11 -30.83
CA GLY A 434 -28.70 3.14 -30.16
C GLY A 434 -29.19 2.84 -28.73
N SER A 435 -29.06 1.62 -28.18
CA SER A 435 -29.32 1.43 -26.74
C SER A 435 -28.04 1.71 -25.95
N PHE A 436 -27.91 2.91 -25.38
CA PHE A 436 -26.79 3.25 -24.48
C PHE A 436 -26.86 2.50 -23.14
N PHE A 437 -28.05 2.02 -22.77
CA PHE A 437 -28.29 1.30 -21.52
C PHE A 437 -28.76 -0.14 -21.74
N VAL A 438 -28.32 -1.07 -20.89
CA VAL A 438 -28.85 -2.43 -20.78
C VAL A 438 -30.00 -2.51 -19.77
N ASN A 439 -30.91 -3.47 -19.94
CA ASN A 439 -32.00 -3.69 -18.98
C ASN A 439 -31.46 -4.30 -17.69
N MET A 440 -31.80 -3.69 -16.55
CA MET A 440 -31.47 -4.17 -15.21
C MET A 440 -32.73 -4.70 -14.50
N PRO A 441 -32.64 -5.78 -13.68
CA PRO A 441 -33.80 -6.27 -12.93
C PRO A 441 -34.38 -5.20 -11.99
N ASP A 442 -35.72 -5.12 -11.92
CA ASP A 442 -36.43 -4.10 -11.12
C ASP A 442 -36.02 -4.10 -9.65
N SER A 443 -35.72 -5.27 -9.07
CA SER A 443 -35.26 -5.41 -7.68
C SER A 443 -33.90 -4.76 -7.45
N VAL A 444 -33.00 -4.85 -8.44
CA VAL A 444 -31.66 -4.25 -8.38
C VAL A 444 -31.78 -2.73 -8.57
N LYS A 445 -32.59 -2.30 -9.53
CA LYS A 445 -32.87 -0.88 -9.76
C LYS A 445 -33.46 -0.21 -8.51
N SER A 446 -34.47 -0.83 -7.88
CA SER A 446 -35.12 -0.29 -6.68
C SER A 446 -34.16 -0.15 -5.49
N LYS A 447 -33.17 -1.05 -5.34
CA LYS A 447 -32.11 -0.93 -4.32
C LYS A 447 -31.31 0.35 -4.53
N TYR A 448 -30.84 0.63 -5.75
CA TYR A 448 -30.05 1.81 -6.06
C TYR A 448 -30.86 3.10 -6.04
N ASP A 449 -32.10 3.09 -6.53
CA ASP A 449 -33.01 4.24 -6.45
C ASP A 449 -33.24 4.65 -4.98
N THR A 450 -33.39 3.67 -4.07
CA THR A 450 -33.51 3.94 -2.62
C THR A 450 -32.25 4.60 -2.07
N HIS A 451 -31.07 4.13 -2.46
CA HIS A 451 -29.82 4.71 -2.00
C HIS A 451 -29.57 6.12 -2.57
N ILE A 452 -29.92 6.35 -3.84
CA ILE A 452 -29.86 7.68 -4.46
C ILE A 452 -30.71 8.68 -3.65
N GLU A 453 -31.95 8.32 -3.30
CA GLU A 453 -32.81 9.20 -2.48
C GLU A 453 -32.28 9.42 -1.06
N GLN A 454 -31.61 8.44 -0.46
CA GLN A 454 -30.90 8.61 0.81
C GLN A 454 -29.76 9.62 0.69
N LEU A 455 -28.92 9.51 -0.35
CA LEU A 455 -27.83 10.47 -0.58
C LEU A 455 -28.36 11.87 -0.89
N ARG A 456 -29.40 12.01 -1.71
CA ARG A 456 -30.04 13.32 -1.99
C ARG A 456 -30.56 13.96 -0.70
N SER A 457 -31.23 13.18 0.14
CA SER A 457 -31.70 13.63 1.46
C SER A 457 -30.53 14.08 2.34
N PHE A 458 -29.43 13.32 2.35
CA PHE A 458 -28.21 13.68 3.08
C PHE A 458 -27.56 14.96 2.55
N CYS A 459 -27.45 15.14 1.22
CA CYS A 459 -26.91 16.36 0.63
C CYS A 459 -27.78 17.58 0.97
N ILE A 460 -29.11 17.45 0.93
CA ILE A 460 -30.03 18.51 1.35
C ILE A 460 -29.82 18.87 2.82
N LYS A 461 -29.69 17.86 3.70
CA LYS A 461 -29.33 18.07 5.13
C LYS A 461 -28.02 18.85 5.26
N LEU A 462 -26.98 18.44 4.54
CA LEU A 462 -25.64 19.05 4.58
C LEU A 462 -25.68 20.53 4.16
N THR A 463 -26.38 20.84 3.07
CA THR A 463 -26.51 22.21 2.55
C THR A 463 -27.37 23.09 3.46
N ASN A 464 -28.45 22.56 4.06
CA ASN A 464 -29.35 23.33 4.91
C ASN A 464 -28.77 23.64 6.29
N GLU A 465 -28.08 22.67 6.90
CA GLU A 465 -27.53 22.84 8.25
C GLU A 465 -26.29 23.75 8.30
N LYS A 466 -25.56 23.88 7.20
CA LYS A 466 -24.37 24.75 7.07
C LYS A 466 -23.29 24.52 8.13
N LYS A 467 -23.22 23.32 8.71
CA LYS A 467 -22.18 22.93 9.67
C LYS A 467 -20.94 22.34 9.00
N TYR A 468 -21.10 21.81 7.79
CA TYR A 468 -20.00 21.28 7.00
C TYR A 468 -19.20 22.38 6.32
N ALA A 469 -17.88 22.24 6.33
CA ALA A 469 -16.96 23.28 5.87
C ALA A 469 -16.99 23.50 4.34
N GLU A 470 -17.46 22.50 3.57
CA GLU A 470 -17.43 22.53 2.10
C GLU A 470 -18.81 22.22 1.49
N PRO A 471 -19.84 23.07 1.76
CA PRO A 471 -21.21 22.80 1.34
C PRO A 471 -21.36 22.70 -0.20
N GLN A 472 -20.40 23.21 -0.97
CA GLN A 472 -20.43 23.08 -2.44
C GLN A 472 -20.37 21.61 -2.89
N VAL A 473 -19.69 20.74 -2.13
CA VAL A 473 -19.59 19.31 -2.45
C VAL A 473 -20.98 18.67 -2.41
N ALA A 474 -21.79 18.97 -1.39
CA ALA A 474 -23.17 18.49 -1.32
C ALA A 474 -24.06 19.07 -2.40
N THR A 475 -23.93 20.36 -2.73
CA THR A 475 -24.69 20.97 -3.82
C THR A 475 -24.37 20.30 -5.16
N LEU A 476 -23.09 20.03 -5.42
CA LEU A 476 -22.66 19.34 -6.64
C LEU A 476 -23.15 17.88 -6.66
N ALA A 477 -22.97 17.15 -5.57
CA ALA A 477 -23.43 15.77 -5.42
C ALA A 477 -24.95 15.65 -5.64
N ASN A 478 -25.74 16.54 -5.03
CA ASN A 478 -27.19 16.54 -5.18
C ASN A 478 -27.67 16.94 -6.58
N ALA A 479 -26.89 17.71 -7.33
CA ALA A 479 -27.20 18.03 -8.72
C ALA A 479 -26.82 16.89 -9.68
N TYR A 480 -25.85 16.07 -9.29
CA TYR A 480 -25.40 14.90 -10.03
C TYR A 480 -26.34 13.69 -9.86
N LEU A 481 -26.83 13.48 -8.64
CA LEU A 481 -27.85 12.49 -8.27
C LEU A 481 -29.24 12.88 -8.77
#